data_AF-A0A143G2K1-F1
#
_entry.id   AF-A0A143G2K1-F1
#
_cell.length_a   1.000
_cell.length_b   1.000
_cell.length_c   1.000
_cell.angle_alpha   90.00
_cell.angle_beta   90.00
_cell.angle_gamma   90.00
#
_symmetry.space_group_name_H-M   'P 1'
#
loop_
_entity.id
_entity.type
_entity.pdbx_description
1 polymer ?
#
loop_
_entity_poly.entity_id
_entity_poly.type
_entity_poly.pdbx_seq_one_letter_code
_entity_poly.pdbx_strand_id
1 'polypeptide(L)'
;MLCFKNADLVKNLSLLDRAFHYGDGCFSTARMHDNTFELKARHFARLAFAAKRLLLNVDLDLIEQSVRRIQQQHNPMNGTLKIMISRGEGNRGYALPDHPADIYVIFYPQTITDFQFETISSGVLNTAMGLSMPQLVGIKSLNRLEQVLLKKEAQDKAWLEALVTDVQGGIVEGVSSNCFIRINNTWITPELRYNGVHGVMRAEILSRMQKQQIVCEQRYVDMGEISTFQSLFFCNALNPMKAVTDLNALPLDVQPCFELFQTLQLNQMSEYA
;
A
#
# COMPACT_ATOMS: atom_id res chain seq x y z
N MET A 1 -7.27 14.10 15.37
CA MET A 1 -6.94 12.67 15.16
C MET A 1 -7.68 11.87 16.21
N LEU A 2 -8.50 10.90 15.79
CA LEU A 2 -9.17 9.96 16.69
C LEU A 2 -8.50 8.59 16.58
N CYS A 3 -8.36 7.89 17.70
CA CYS A 3 -7.82 6.53 17.76
C CYS A 3 -8.78 5.64 18.56
N PHE A 4 -9.24 4.56 17.93
CA PHE A 4 -10.08 3.56 18.57
C PHE A 4 -9.30 2.24 18.68
N LYS A 5 -9.25 1.65 19.87
CA LYS A 5 -8.76 0.29 20.12
C LYS A 5 -9.98 -0.61 20.34
N ASN A 6 -10.16 -1.62 19.49
CA ASN A 6 -11.30 -2.54 19.55
C ASN A 6 -12.65 -1.81 19.66
N ALA A 7 -12.84 -0.80 18.80
CA ALA A 7 -13.99 0.10 18.78
C ALA A 7 -14.14 1.06 19.97
N ASP A 8 -13.25 1.07 20.97
CA ASP A 8 -13.29 2.03 22.08
C ASP A 8 -12.27 3.16 21.91
N LEU A 9 -12.68 4.39 22.22
CA LEU A 9 -11.82 5.56 22.09
C LEU A 9 -10.68 5.47 23.10
N VAL A 10 -9.44 5.55 22.62
CA VAL A 10 -8.24 5.50 23.47
C VAL A 10 -7.36 6.73 23.27
N LYS A 11 -6.67 7.13 24.34
CA LYS A 11 -5.67 8.22 24.32
C LYS A 11 -4.24 7.73 24.56
N ASN A 12 -4.10 6.53 25.12
CA ASN A 12 -2.83 5.92 25.49
C ASN A 12 -2.79 4.48 24.96
N LEU A 13 -1.58 3.97 24.75
CA LEU A 13 -1.33 2.60 24.31
C LEU A 13 -0.45 1.90 25.34
N SER A 14 -0.63 0.60 25.51
CA SER A 14 0.21 -0.19 26.39
C SER A 14 1.60 -0.34 25.77
N LEU A 15 2.63 -0.04 26.56
CA LEU A 15 4.02 -0.33 26.17
C LEU A 15 4.30 -1.83 26.11
N LEU A 16 3.39 -2.69 26.57
CA LEU A 16 3.50 -4.14 26.46
C LEU A 16 2.93 -4.68 25.15
N ASP A 17 2.33 -3.84 24.31
CA ASP A 17 1.80 -4.24 23.01
C ASP A 17 2.94 -4.64 22.07
N ARG A 18 2.84 -5.86 21.53
CA ARG A 18 3.88 -6.50 20.71
C ARG A 18 4.13 -5.79 19.38
N ALA A 19 3.24 -4.91 18.93
CA ALA A 19 3.52 -4.01 17.81
C ALA A 19 4.75 -3.13 18.08
N PHE A 20 4.93 -2.66 19.31
CA PHE A 20 6.10 -1.85 19.69
C PHE A 20 7.38 -2.67 19.84
N HIS A 21 7.27 -3.88 20.39
CA HIS A 21 8.44 -4.71 20.66
C HIS A 21 8.99 -5.39 19.42
N TYR A 22 8.11 -5.83 18.51
CA TYR A 22 8.47 -6.78 17.46
C TYR A 22 7.89 -6.42 16.08
N GLY A 23 7.12 -5.33 15.97
CA GLY A 23 6.31 -5.07 14.77
C GLY A 23 5.35 -6.23 14.47
N ASP A 24 4.87 -6.91 15.53
CA ASP A 24 4.08 -8.14 15.43
C ASP A 24 2.62 -7.82 15.09
N GLY A 25 2.40 -7.56 13.80
CA GLY A 25 1.12 -7.14 13.29
C GLY A 25 1.18 -6.71 11.83
N CYS A 26 0.05 -6.20 11.35
CA CYS A 26 -0.11 -5.67 10.00
C CYS A 26 -0.91 -4.38 9.99
N PHE A 27 -0.92 -3.69 8.86
CA PHE A 27 -1.72 -2.48 8.72
C PHE A 27 -2.25 -2.26 7.30
N SER A 28 -3.22 -1.37 7.24
CA SER A 28 -3.90 -0.94 6.03
C SER A 28 -4.13 0.56 6.13
N THR A 29 -3.85 1.30 5.06
CA THR A 29 -4.14 2.74 4.97
C THR A 29 -5.09 2.95 3.81
N ALA A 30 -6.24 3.55 4.06
CA ALA A 30 -7.33 3.74 3.11
C ALA A 30 -7.76 5.21 3.03
N ARG A 31 -8.38 5.57 1.91
CA ARG A 31 -9.00 6.87 1.70
C ARG A 31 -10.47 6.82 2.10
N MET A 32 -10.90 7.82 2.86
CA MET A 32 -12.30 8.10 3.15
C MET A 32 -12.71 9.33 2.35
N HIS A 33 -13.69 9.21 1.46
CA HIS A 33 -14.17 10.32 0.65
C HIS A 33 -15.70 10.35 0.70
N ASP A 34 -16.25 11.45 1.22
CA ASP A 34 -17.69 11.64 1.44
C ASP A 34 -18.36 10.43 2.12
N ASN A 35 -17.85 10.03 3.29
CA ASN A 35 -18.26 8.85 4.05
C ASN A 35 -18.00 7.48 3.37
N THR A 36 -17.49 7.47 2.14
CA THR A 36 -17.16 6.23 1.44
C THR A 36 -15.78 5.74 1.84
N PHE A 37 -15.72 4.52 2.34
CA PHE A 37 -14.47 3.77 2.51
C PHE A 37 -14.10 3.18 1.15
N GLU A 38 -13.21 3.86 0.42
CA GLU A 38 -12.83 3.43 -0.93
C GLU A 38 -12.05 2.10 -0.91
N LEU A 39 -12.35 1.23 -1.88
CA LEU A 39 -11.76 -0.12 -2.01
C LEU A 39 -11.89 -0.98 -0.74
N LYS A 40 -12.95 -0.78 0.04
CA LYS A 40 -13.19 -1.43 1.33
C LYS A 40 -13.00 -2.94 1.25
N ALA A 41 -13.61 -3.61 0.26
CA ALA A 41 -13.51 -5.07 0.14
C ALA A 41 -12.05 -5.53 0.00
N ARG A 42 -11.22 -4.79 -0.75
CA ARG A 42 -9.79 -5.10 -0.93
C ARG A 42 -8.98 -4.84 0.33
N HIS A 43 -9.30 -3.78 1.08
CA HIS A 43 -8.66 -3.49 2.35
C HIS A 43 -8.93 -4.61 3.38
N PHE A 44 -10.18 -5.07 3.50
CA PHE A 44 -10.55 -6.19 4.37
C PHE A 44 -9.90 -7.50 3.92
N ALA A 45 -9.91 -7.81 2.62
CA ALA A 45 -9.27 -9.01 2.09
C ALA A 45 -7.76 -9.05 2.39
N ARG A 46 -7.06 -7.91 2.28
CA ARG A 46 -5.64 -7.80 2.64
C ARG A 46 -5.40 -8.01 4.14
N LEU A 47 -6.23 -7.43 5.00
CA LEU A 47 -6.11 -7.59 6.45
C LEU A 47 -6.37 -9.04 6.87
N ALA A 48 -7.40 -9.68 6.31
CA ALA A 48 -7.68 -11.10 6.54
C ALA A 48 -6.54 -12.01 6.06
N PHE A 49 -5.99 -11.74 4.87
CA PHE A 49 -4.81 -12.44 4.36
C PHE A 49 -3.62 -12.32 5.32
N ALA A 50 -3.32 -11.10 5.77
CA ALA A 50 -2.24 -10.84 6.72
C ALA A 50 -2.47 -11.53 8.07
N ALA A 51 -3.68 -11.42 8.63
CA ALA A 51 -4.05 -12.03 9.90
C ALA A 51 -3.87 -13.56 9.86
N LYS A 52 -4.34 -14.20 8.78
CA LYS A 52 -4.13 -15.65 8.58
C LYS A 52 -2.66 -16.03 8.53
N ARG A 53 -1.84 -15.30 7.77
CA ARG A 53 -0.41 -15.59 7.59
C ARG A 53 0.43 -15.33 8.84
N LEU A 54 0.01 -14.35 9.64
CA LEU A 54 0.63 -13.99 10.92
C LEU A 54 0.03 -14.75 12.10
N LEU A 55 -0.92 -15.67 11.89
CA LEU A 55 -1.60 -16.41 12.96
C LEU A 55 -2.23 -15.47 14.01
N LEU A 56 -2.91 -14.41 13.54
CA LEU A 56 -3.65 -13.48 14.38
C LEU A 56 -5.12 -13.91 14.45
N ASN A 57 -5.61 -14.18 15.66
CA ASN A 57 -7.04 -14.35 15.91
C ASN A 57 -7.66 -12.96 16.08
N VAL A 58 -8.43 -12.48 15.10
CA VAL A 58 -8.91 -11.09 15.08
C VAL A 58 -10.36 -11.01 14.62
N ASP A 59 -11.15 -10.17 15.29
CA ASP A 59 -12.49 -9.78 14.85
C ASP A 59 -12.41 -8.51 13.99
N LEU A 60 -12.54 -8.66 12.66
CA LEU A 60 -12.47 -7.52 11.73
C LEU A 60 -13.71 -6.62 11.79
N ASP A 61 -14.82 -7.05 12.40
CA ASP A 61 -16.04 -6.23 12.51
C ASP A 61 -15.82 -5.01 13.41
N LEU A 62 -14.82 -5.08 14.30
CA LEU A 62 -14.37 -3.95 15.13
C LEU A 62 -13.90 -2.75 14.27
N ILE A 63 -13.47 -2.97 13.03
CA ILE A 63 -13.13 -1.90 12.09
C ILE A 63 -14.38 -1.10 11.75
N GLU A 64 -15.48 -1.77 11.38
CA GLU A 64 -16.72 -1.09 11.01
C GLU A 64 -17.35 -0.37 12.21
N GLN A 65 -17.33 -1.00 13.38
CA GLN A 65 -17.80 -0.39 14.62
C GLN A 65 -17.03 0.90 14.92
N SER A 66 -15.69 0.88 14.77
CA SER A 66 -14.85 2.07 14.91
C SER A 66 -15.19 3.14 13.88
N VAL A 67 -15.37 2.77 12.60
CA VAL A 67 -15.76 3.71 11.53
C VAL A 67 -17.09 4.38 11.82
N ARG A 68 -18.11 3.62 12.26
CA ARG A 68 -19.42 4.19 12.65
C ARG A 68 -19.29 5.21 13.79
N ARG A 69 -18.47 4.92 14.80
CA ARG A 69 -18.20 5.85 15.92
C ARG A 69 -17.45 7.11 15.45
N ILE A 70 -16.51 6.98 14.51
CA ILE A 70 -15.82 8.14 13.91
C ILE A 70 -16.81 8.99 13.11
N GLN A 71 -17.68 8.36 12.32
CA GLN A 71 -18.67 9.06 11.48
C GLN A 71 -19.66 9.90 12.30
N GLN A 72 -20.03 9.43 13.50
CA GLN A 72 -20.86 10.21 14.43
C GLN A 72 -20.22 11.53 14.86
N GLN A 73 -18.89 11.63 14.80
CA GLN A 73 -18.13 12.83 15.18
C GLN A 73 -17.63 13.63 13.97
N HIS A 74 -17.54 12.99 12.80
CA HIS A 74 -17.03 13.57 11.56
C HIS A 74 -17.96 13.19 10.40
N ASN A 75 -18.83 14.10 10.00
CA ASN A 75 -19.72 13.90 8.86
C ASN A 75 -19.72 15.15 7.96
N PRO A 76 -19.35 15.03 6.67
CA PRO A 76 -18.84 13.83 6.01
C PRO A 76 -17.43 13.43 6.49
N MET A 77 -17.14 12.13 6.51
CA MET A 77 -15.78 11.63 6.71
C MET A 77 -14.95 11.81 5.44
N ASN A 78 -14.07 12.81 5.47
CA ASN A 78 -13.02 13.02 4.48
C ASN A 78 -11.65 12.90 5.15
N GLY A 79 -10.79 12.03 4.62
CA GLY A 79 -9.44 11.88 5.15
C GLY A 79 -8.82 10.51 4.92
N THR A 80 -7.83 10.20 5.74
CA THR A 80 -7.14 8.90 5.73
C THR A 80 -7.57 8.06 6.92
N LEU A 81 -7.97 6.82 6.67
CA LEU A 81 -8.22 5.81 7.68
C LEU A 81 -7.02 4.86 7.74
N LYS A 82 -6.32 4.83 8.87
CA LYS A 82 -5.26 3.85 9.14
C LYS A 82 -5.78 2.79 10.10
N ILE A 83 -5.73 1.54 9.66
CA ILE A 83 -6.12 0.37 10.44
C ILE A 83 -4.86 -0.43 10.74
N MET A 84 -4.58 -0.69 12.00
CA MET A 84 -3.47 -1.54 12.43
C MET A 84 -4.04 -2.72 13.22
N ILE A 85 -3.55 -3.93 12.95
CA ILE A 85 -3.84 -5.11 13.75
C ILE A 85 -2.54 -5.48 14.45
N SER A 86 -2.54 -5.44 15.78
CA SER A 86 -1.45 -5.92 16.62
C SER A 86 -1.81 -7.28 17.20
N ARG A 87 -0.83 -8.15 17.43
CA ARG A 87 -1.06 -9.34 18.28
C ARG A 87 -1.56 -8.97 19.68
N GLY A 88 -1.38 -7.73 20.12
CA GLY A 88 -1.78 -7.23 21.44
C GLY A 88 -0.66 -7.36 22.46
N GLU A 89 -1.01 -7.32 23.73
CA GLU A 89 -0.05 -7.37 24.83
C GLU A 89 0.57 -8.75 25.01
N GLY A 90 1.79 -8.83 25.54
CA GLY A 90 2.40 -10.13 25.80
C GLY A 90 3.60 -10.06 26.72
N ASN A 91 3.97 -11.22 27.25
CA ASN A 91 5.21 -11.37 28.01
C ASN A 91 6.43 -11.26 27.08
N ARG A 92 7.61 -11.09 27.69
CA ARG A 92 8.88 -11.03 26.96
C ARG A 92 9.13 -12.29 26.15
N GLY A 93 9.69 -12.12 24.96
CA GLY A 93 10.07 -13.19 24.06
C GLY A 93 9.12 -13.37 22.88
N TYR A 94 9.41 -14.37 22.05
CA TYR A 94 8.71 -14.57 20.78
C TYR A 94 7.51 -15.52 20.85
N ALA A 95 7.25 -16.13 22.02
CA ALA A 95 6.08 -16.97 22.22
C ALA A 95 4.79 -16.18 21.96
N LEU A 96 3.85 -16.80 21.25
CA LEU A 96 2.58 -16.18 20.92
C LEU A 96 1.66 -16.25 22.15
N PRO A 97 1.10 -15.12 22.61
CA PRO A 97 0.09 -15.14 23.66
C PRO A 97 -1.23 -15.74 23.14
N ASP A 98 -2.01 -16.30 24.06
CA ASP A 98 -3.31 -16.92 23.77
C ASP A 98 -4.46 -15.95 24.09
N HIS A 99 -4.68 -14.99 23.21
CA HIS A 99 -5.83 -14.08 23.23
C HIS A 99 -6.07 -13.47 21.84
N PRO A 100 -7.22 -12.81 21.60
CA PRO A 100 -7.46 -12.08 20.37
C PRO A 100 -6.47 -10.93 20.16
N ALA A 101 -6.12 -10.70 18.90
CA ALA A 101 -5.37 -9.55 18.43
C ALA A 101 -6.18 -8.25 18.57
N ASP A 102 -5.48 -7.14 18.79
CA ASP A 102 -6.06 -5.80 18.93
C ASP A 102 -6.16 -5.10 17.57
N ILE A 103 -7.29 -4.44 17.31
CA ILE A 103 -7.47 -3.54 16.16
C ILE A 103 -7.39 -2.09 16.63
N TYR A 104 -6.54 -1.32 15.96
CA TYR A 104 -6.45 0.13 16.09
C TYR A 104 -6.95 0.81 14.82
N VAL A 105 -7.96 1.65 14.94
CA VAL A 105 -8.48 2.48 13.84
C VAL A 105 -8.20 3.94 14.13
N ILE A 106 -7.38 4.54 13.28
CA ILE A 106 -6.93 5.93 13.42
C ILE A 106 -7.43 6.73 12.24
N PHE A 107 -8.15 7.82 12.53
CA PHE A 107 -8.66 8.73 11.51
C PHE A 107 -7.92 10.06 11.50
N TYR A 108 -7.44 10.40 10.30
CA TYR A 108 -6.77 11.66 9.99
C TYR A 108 -7.68 12.47 9.07
N PRO A 109 -8.51 13.39 9.61
CA PRO A 109 -9.38 14.21 8.80
C PRO A 109 -8.56 15.14 7.91
N GLN A 110 -8.92 15.21 6.63
CA GLN A 110 -8.25 16.03 5.62
C GLN A 110 -9.28 16.50 4.59
N THR A 111 -9.06 17.67 3.99
CA THR A 111 -9.79 18.04 2.78
C THR A 111 -9.36 17.10 1.66
N ILE A 112 -10.34 16.51 0.98
CA ILE A 112 -10.10 15.58 -0.11
C ILE A 112 -10.86 16.08 -1.34
N THR A 113 -10.20 15.96 -2.50
CA THR A 113 -10.77 16.16 -3.83
C THR A 113 -10.65 14.89 -4.63
N ASP A 114 -11.40 14.77 -5.71
CA ASP A 114 -11.24 13.69 -6.68
C ASP A 114 -9.79 13.54 -7.16
N PHE A 115 -9.41 12.30 -7.46
CA PHE A 115 -8.08 12.01 -7.95
C PHE A 115 -7.85 12.69 -9.29
N GLN A 116 -6.69 13.34 -9.40
CA GLN A 116 -6.22 13.96 -10.63
C GLN A 116 -5.07 13.12 -11.20
N PHE A 117 -4.82 13.29 -12.50
CA PHE A 117 -3.62 12.74 -13.10
C PHE A 117 -2.41 13.53 -12.60
N GLU A 118 -1.47 12.83 -11.95
CA GLU A 118 -0.26 13.43 -11.39
C GLU A 118 0.99 12.86 -12.06
N THR A 119 2.00 13.72 -12.21
CA THR A 119 3.31 13.36 -12.74
C THR A 119 4.41 13.65 -11.74
N ILE A 120 5.49 12.85 -11.77
CA ILE A 120 6.66 13.00 -10.91
C ILE A 120 7.95 12.68 -11.68
N SER A 121 9.06 13.31 -11.30
CA SER A 121 10.41 12.79 -11.59
C SER A 121 10.75 11.68 -10.60
N SER A 122 11.47 10.67 -11.07
CA SER A 122 11.82 9.50 -10.27
C SER A 122 13.19 8.94 -10.67
N GLY A 123 13.58 7.88 -9.99
CA GLY A 123 14.79 7.14 -10.29
C GLY A 123 14.82 5.82 -9.57
N VAL A 124 15.98 5.18 -9.60
CA VAL A 124 16.20 3.87 -8.99
C VAL A 124 17.06 4.05 -7.76
N LEU A 125 16.63 3.48 -6.65
CA LEU A 125 17.42 3.51 -5.42
C LEU A 125 18.62 2.56 -5.52
N ASN A 126 19.71 2.97 -4.88
CA ASN A 126 20.93 2.19 -4.73
C ASN A 126 20.74 1.13 -3.64
N THR A 127 19.96 1.45 -2.60
CA THR A 127 19.59 0.51 -1.56
C THR A 127 18.54 -0.46 -2.10
N ALA A 128 18.79 -1.75 -1.89
CA ALA A 128 17.89 -2.83 -2.27
C ALA A 128 17.16 -3.40 -1.05
N MET A 129 15.94 -3.91 -1.27
CA MET A 129 15.19 -4.65 -0.25
C MET A 129 15.70 -6.08 -0.11
N GLY A 130 15.67 -6.60 1.11
CA GLY A 130 15.90 -8.00 1.39
C GLY A 130 14.80 -8.91 0.84
N LEU A 131 15.11 -10.20 0.80
CA LEU A 131 14.11 -11.23 0.54
C LEU A 131 13.34 -11.52 1.83
N SER A 132 12.03 -11.65 1.73
CA SER A 132 11.16 -12.04 2.82
C SER A 132 11.04 -13.55 2.92
N MET A 133 10.88 -14.07 4.15
CA MET A 133 10.42 -15.45 4.32
C MET A 133 9.08 -15.63 3.58
N PRO A 134 8.83 -16.78 2.94
CA PRO A 134 7.64 -16.97 2.10
C PRO A 134 6.32 -16.59 2.78
N GLN A 135 6.19 -16.86 4.09
CA GLN A 135 5.00 -16.51 4.88
C GLN A 135 4.70 -15.00 4.93
N LEU A 136 5.72 -14.14 4.86
CA LEU A 136 5.58 -12.69 4.98
C LEU A 136 5.44 -11.95 3.65
N VAL A 137 5.72 -12.62 2.52
CA VAL A 137 5.62 -12.03 1.18
C VAL A 137 4.21 -11.47 0.95
N GLY A 138 4.15 -10.24 0.43
CA GLY A 138 2.90 -9.55 0.12
C GLY A 138 2.20 -8.93 1.33
N ILE A 139 2.60 -9.24 2.58
CA ILE A 139 1.99 -8.69 3.78
C ILE A 139 2.47 -7.26 4.01
N LYS A 140 1.52 -6.35 4.23
CA LYS A 140 1.80 -4.99 4.74
C LYS A 140 2.00 -5.02 6.26
N SER A 141 3.12 -5.61 6.71
CA SER A 141 3.43 -5.79 8.13
C SER A 141 3.86 -4.48 8.81
N LEU A 142 3.92 -4.46 10.14
CA LEU A 142 4.45 -3.29 10.88
C LEU A 142 5.99 -3.17 10.79
N ASN A 143 6.68 -4.23 10.36
CA ASN A 143 8.12 -4.23 10.12
C ASN A 143 8.46 -3.49 8.81
N ARG A 144 8.56 -2.16 8.88
CA ARG A 144 8.74 -1.25 7.73
C ARG A 144 10.07 -0.49 7.72
N LEU A 145 11.07 -0.96 8.47
CA LEU A 145 12.37 -0.28 8.56
C LEU A 145 13.06 -0.16 7.20
N GLU A 146 12.95 -1.16 6.33
CA GLU A 146 13.46 -1.07 4.96
C GLU A 146 12.84 0.13 4.24
N GLN A 147 11.52 0.29 4.27
CA GLN A 147 10.84 1.42 3.64
C GLN A 147 11.23 2.77 4.26
N VAL A 148 11.56 2.82 5.55
CA VAL A 148 12.07 4.04 6.20
C VAL A 148 13.44 4.42 5.63
N LEU A 149 14.37 3.46 5.51
CA LEU A 149 15.70 3.70 4.94
C LEU A 149 15.64 4.07 3.46
N LEU A 150 14.81 3.36 2.69
CA LEU A 150 14.57 3.67 1.28
C LEU A 150 13.97 5.06 1.10
N LYS A 151 13.06 5.48 2.00
CA LYS A 151 12.47 6.83 1.92
C LYS A 151 13.52 7.91 2.17
N LYS A 152 14.46 7.68 3.09
CA LYS A 152 15.57 8.60 3.33
C LYS A 152 16.42 8.77 2.07
N GLU A 153 16.78 7.67 1.40
CA GLU A 153 17.55 7.75 0.15
C GLU A 153 16.78 8.50 -0.95
N ALA A 154 15.50 8.21 -1.14
CA ALA A 154 14.67 8.92 -2.12
C ALA A 154 14.61 10.43 -1.84
N GLN A 155 14.49 10.82 -0.57
CA GLN A 155 14.50 12.23 -0.16
C GLN A 155 15.83 12.91 -0.46
N ASP A 156 16.96 12.24 -0.22
CA ASP A 156 18.29 12.78 -0.53
C ASP A 156 18.50 13.02 -2.03
N LYS A 157 17.79 12.26 -2.86
CA LYS A 157 17.74 12.42 -4.32
C LYS A 157 16.58 13.31 -4.81
N ALA A 158 15.83 13.94 -3.90
CA ALA A 158 14.65 14.75 -4.17
C ALA A 158 13.52 14.04 -4.96
N TRP A 159 13.46 12.71 -4.87
CA TRP A 159 12.40 11.92 -5.49
C TRP A 159 11.22 11.72 -4.54
N LEU A 160 10.01 12.07 -5.01
CA LEU A 160 8.78 11.84 -4.25
C LEU A 160 8.48 10.35 -4.08
N GLU A 161 8.79 9.57 -5.10
CA GLU A 161 8.74 8.11 -5.12
C GLU A 161 9.84 7.59 -6.05
N ALA A 162 10.36 6.39 -5.79
CA ALA A 162 11.49 5.83 -6.51
C ALA A 162 11.35 4.32 -6.67
N LEU A 163 11.85 3.76 -7.77
CA LEU A 163 11.91 2.31 -7.98
C LEU A 163 12.88 1.67 -6.99
N VAL A 164 12.46 0.53 -6.47
CA VAL A 164 13.20 -0.26 -5.50
C VAL A 164 13.43 -1.64 -6.08
N THR A 165 14.68 -2.08 -6.04
CA THR A 165 15.07 -3.45 -6.35
C THR A 165 15.16 -4.30 -5.10
N ASP A 166 15.25 -5.61 -5.30
CA ASP A 166 15.73 -6.51 -4.27
C ASP A 166 17.22 -6.82 -4.40
N VAL A 167 17.77 -7.49 -3.39
CA VAL A 167 19.18 -7.90 -3.34
C VAL A 167 19.61 -8.84 -4.47
N GLN A 168 18.68 -9.32 -5.31
CA GLN A 168 18.95 -10.14 -6.49
C GLN A 168 18.90 -9.33 -7.80
N GLY A 169 18.60 -8.02 -7.73
CA GLY A 169 18.52 -7.15 -8.90
C GLY A 169 17.15 -7.14 -9.59
N GLY A 170 16.13 -7.75 -8.98
CA GLY A 170 14.75 -7.67 -9.49
C GLY A 170 14.09 -6.36 -9.10
N ILE A 171 13.40 -5.71 -10.04
CA ILE A 171 12.53 -4.56 -9.74
C ILE A 171 11.29 -5.08 -8.99
N VAL A 172 10.99 -4.50 -7.82
CA VAL A 172 9.90 -4.97 -6.95
C VAL A 172 8.72 -4.00 -6.95
N GLU A 173 8.95 -2.78 -6.46
CA GLU A 173 7.91 -1.78 -6.24
C GLU A 173 8.54 -0.38 -6.08
N GLY A 174 7.75 0.61 -5.64
CA GLY A 174 8.26 1.87 -5.12
C GLY A 174 8.46 1.84 -3.60
N VAL A 175 8.93 2.92 -2.98
CA VAL A 175 9.13 2.98 -1.52
C VAL A 175 7.82 2.79 -0.75
N SER A 176 6.72 3.33 -1.27
CA SER A 176 5.40 3.32 -0.61
C SER A 176 4.24 2.95 -1.53
N SER A 177 4.55 2.39 -2.69
CA SER A 177 3.62 2.16 -3.80
C SER A 177 4.04 0.94 -4.60
N ASN A 178 3.11 0.30 -5.31
CA ASN A 178 3.49 -0.65 -6.37
C ASN A 178 3.75 0.11 -7.67
N CYS A 179 4.48 -0.52 -8.60
CA CYS A 179 4.75 0.06 -9.91
C CYS A 179 4.17 -0.76 -11.07
N PHE A 180 3.95 -0.07 -12.18
CA PHE A 180 3.61 -0.63 -13.48
C PHE A 180 4.51 0.02 -14.52
N ILE A 181 5.04 -0.78 -15.41
CA ILE A 181 6.06 -0.44 -16.40
C ILE A 181 5.53 -0.84 -17.76
N ARG A 182 5.82 -0.05 -18.80
CA ARG A 182 5.51 -0.40 -20.19
C ARG A 182 6.80 -0.72 -20.94
N ILE A 183 6.88 -1.92 -21.51
CA ILE A 183 8.01 -2.38 -22.33
C ILE A 183 7.42 -2.99 -23.59
N ASN A 184 7.95 -2.62 -24.76
CA ASN A 184 7.47 -3.08 -26.07
C ASN A 184 5.93 -2.99 -26.22
N ASN A 185 5.37 -1.87 -25.76
CA ASN A 185 3.94 -1.56 -25.72
C ASN A 185 3.07 -2.43 -24.80
N THR A 186 3.65 -3.35 -24.03
CA THR A 186 2.95 -4.22 -23.07
C THR A 186 3.10 -3.68 -21.65
N TRP A 187 2.00 -3.61 -20.90
CA TRP A 187 2.04 -3.29 -19.47
C TRP A 187 2.56 -4.49 -18.68
N ILE A 188 3.41 -4.22 -17.71
CA ILE A 188 4.00 -5.19 -16.80
C ILE A 188 3.91 -4.60 -15.40
N THR A 189 3.59 -5.42 -14.41
CA THR A 189 3.84 -5.11 -13.00
C THR A 189 4.69 -6.24 -12.43
N PRO A 190 5.71 -5.95 -11.60
CA PRO A 190 6.55 -6.99 -11.04
C PRO A 190 5.75 -8.11 -10.36
N GLU A 191 6.25 -9.34 -10.50
CA GLU A 191 5.80 -10.46 -9.68
C GLU A 191 6.34 -10.29 -8.25
N LEU A 192 5.44 -10.24 -7.27
CA LEU A 192 5.80 -10.03 -5.86
C LEU A 192 6.13 -11.37 -5.19
N ARG A 193 7.12 -12.08 -5.74
CA ARG A 193 7.40 -13.48 -5.41
C ARG A 193 8.12 -13.65 -4.06
N TYR A 194 9.04 -12.75 -3.74
CA TYR A 194 9.90 -12.86 -2.55
C TYR A 194 9.87 -11.64 -1.64
N ASN A 195 9.21 -10.56 -2.05
CA ASN A 195 9.22 -9.27 -1.37
C ASN A 195 8.09 -8.38 -1.92
N GLY A 196 8.02 -7.15 -1.41
CA GLY A 196 6.99 -6.18 -1.74
C GLY A 196 5.64 -6.45 -1.08
N VAL A 197 4.69 -5.55 -1.33
CA VAL A 197 3.36 -5.56 -0.72
C VAL A 197 2.29 -5.81 -1.78
N HIS A 198 1.35 -6.71 -1.48
CA HIS A 198 0.13 -6.87 -2.30
C HIS A 198 -0.77 -5.63 -2.11
N GLY A 199 -0.54 -4.59 -2.91
CA GLY A 199 -1.28 -3.34 -2.84
C GLY A 199 -2.72 -3.49 -3.31
N VAL A 200 -3.63 -2.86 -2.58
CA VAL A 200 -5.06 -2.83 -2.93
C VAL A 200 -5.30 -2.09 -4.25
N MET A 201 -4.54 -1.02 -4.51
CA MET A 201 -4.64 -0.26 -5.75
C MET A 201 -4.05 -1.02 -6.94
N ARG A 202 -2.93 -1.73 -6.75
CA ARG A 202 -2.40 -2.66 -7.76
C ARG A 202 -3.44 -3.69 -8.17
N ALA A 203 -4.11 -4.30 -7.18
CA ALA A 203 -5.18 -5.26 -7.43
C ALA A 203 -6.40 -4.64 -8.14
N GLU A 204 -6.74 -3.39 -7.81
CA GLU A 204 -7.81 -2.66 -8.50
C GLU A 204 -7.46 -2.36 -9.95
N ILE A 205 -6.27 -1.81 -10.22
CA ILE A 205 -5.80 -1.49 -11.57
C ILE A 205 -5.75 -2.75 -12.43
N LEU A 206 -5.18 -3.86 -11.92
CA LEU A 206 -5.17 -5.15 -12.64
C LEU A 206 -6.59 -5.64 -12.95
N SER A 207 -7.52 -5.50 -12.00
CA SER A 207 -8.91 -5.89 -12.22
C SER A 207 -9.60 -5.03 -13.28
N ARG A 208 -9.35 -3.71 -13.30
CA ARG A 208 -9.91 -2.81 -14.31
C ARG A 208 -9.28 -3.06 -15.68
N MET A 209 -7.96 -3.28 -15.75
CA MET A 209 -7.26 -3.68 -16.98
C MET A 209 -7.86 -4.96 -17.56
N GLN A 210 -8.09 -5.98 -16.74
CA GLN A 210 -8.73 -7.22 -17.18
C GLN A 210 -10.14 -6.99 -17.74
N LYS A 211 -10.96 -6.16 -17.08
CA LYS A 211 -12.31 -5.81 -17.57
C LYS A 211 -12.28 -5.05 -18.90
N GLN A 212 -11.27 -4.19 -19.09
CA GLN A 212 -11.03 -3.44 -20.33
C GLN A 212 -10.21 -4.22 -21.38
N GLN A 213 -9.92 -5.50 -21.13
CA GLN A 213 -9.11 -6.36 -22.01
C GLN A 213 -7.71 -5.80 -22.32
N ILE A 214 -7.17 -4.99 -21.41
CA ILE A 214 -5.80 -4.49 -21.48
C ILE A 214 -4.87 -5.57 -20.92
N VAL A 215 -3.94 -6.04 -21.75
CA VAL A 215 -2.94 -7.03 -21.34
C VAL A 215 -1.96 -6.39 -20.36
N CYS A 216 -1.81 -7.02 -19.20
CA CYS A 216 -0.82 -6.67 -18.20
C CYS A 216 -0.15 -7.93 -17.64
N GLU A 217 1.15 -8.08 -17.89
CA GLU A 217 1.92 -9.23 -17.42
C GLU A 217 2.35 -9.05 -15.97
N GLN A 218 2.28 -10.14 -15.21
CA GLN A 218 2.86 -10.22 -13.87
C GLN A 218 4.09 -11.11 -13.94
N ARG A 219 5.28 -10.52 -14.04
CA ARG A 219 6.54 -11.25 -14.24
C ARG A 219 7.70 -10.60 -13.50
N TYR A 220 8.80 -11.32 -13.33
CA TYR A 220 10.07 -10.76 -12.94
C TYR A 220 10.51 -9.71 -13.96
N VAL A 221 11.05 -8.59 -13.46
CA VAL A 221 11.63 -7.52 -14.26
C VAL A 221 13.04 -7.30 -13.76
N ASP A 222 14.03 -7.60 -14.60
CA ASP A 222 15.43 -7.42 -14.22
C ASP A 222 15.79 -5.94 -14.23
N MET A 223 16.64 -5.49 -13.30
CA MET A 223 17.16 -4.11 -13.32
C MET A 223 17.86 -3.79 -14.66
N GLY A 224 18.44 -4.78 -15.34
CA GLY A 224 19.02 -4.63 -16.67
C GLY A 224 18.02 -4.23 -17.76
N GLU A 225 16.71 -4.41 -17.55
CA GLU A 225 15.66 -4.01 -18.50
C GLU A 225 15.34 -2.50 -18.45
N ILE A 226 15.87 -1.73 -17.49
CA ILE A 226 15.52 -0.31 -17.28
C ILE A 226 15.62 0.53 -18.55
N SER A 227 16.65 0.32 -19.38
CA SER A 227 16.85 1.08 -20.62
C SER A 227 15.76 0.85 -21.67
N THR A 228 14.90 -0.15 -21.47
CA THR A 228 13.79 -0.49 -22.37
C THR A 228 12.44 0.05 -21.89
N PHE A 229 12.40 0.71 -20.72
CA PHE A 229 11.17 1.25 -20.17
C PHE A 229 10.66 2.41 -21.05
N GLN A 230 9.42 2.30 -21.52
CA GLN A 230 8.76 3.35 -22.29
C GLN A 230 7.93 4.27 -21.40
N SER A 231 7.26 3.69 -20.40
CA SER A 231 6.42 4.40 -19.45
C SER A 231 6.51 3.72 -18.08
N LEU A 232 6.31 4.50 -17.02
CA LEU A 232 6.29 4.01 -15.65
C LEU A 232 5.26 4.80 -14.84
N PHE A 233 4.55 4.13 -13.95
CA PHE A 233 3.78 4.81 -12.91
C PHE A 233 3.78 4.05 -11.59
N PHE A 234 3.55 4.78 -10.52
CA PHE A 234 3.37 4.26 -9.16
C PHE A 234 1.91 4.32 -8.74
N CYS A 235 1.48 3.41 -7.87
CA CYS A 235 0.12 3.39 -7.33
C CYS A 235 0.07 2.94 -5.86
N ASN A 236 -0.82 3.55 -5.09
CA ASN A 236 -1.20 3.09 -3.75
C ASN A 236 -2.66 3.50 -3.45
N ALA A 237 -3.18 3.08 -2.29
CA ALA A 237 -4.57 3.34 -1.93
C ALA A 237 -4.94 4.83 -1.84
N LEU A 238 -3.96 5.72 -1.67
CA LEU A 238 -4.16 7.16 -1.55
C LEU A 238 -3.81 7.91 -2.83
N ASN A 239 -3.20 7.26 -3.83
CA ASN A 239 -2.79 7.84 -5.10
C ASN A 239 -2.90 6.75 -6.15
N PRO A 240 -3.97 6.73 -6.98
CA PRO A 240 -4.20 5.64 -7.91
C PRO A 240 -3.14 5.58 -9.02
N MET A 241 -2.57 6.72 -9.38
CA MET A 241 -1.48 6.79 -10.36
C MET A 241 -0.62 8.02 -10.14
N LYS A 242 0.70 7.83 -10.13
CA LYS A 242 1.71 8.88 -10.32
C LYS A 242 2.59 8.49 -11.48
N ALA A 243 2.36 9.09 -12.64
CA ALA A 243 3.12 8.83 -13.85
C ALA A 243 4.53 9.42 -13.75
N VAL A 244 5.53 8.71 -14.25
CA VAL A 244 6.92 9.13 -14.16
C VAL A 244 7.32 9.84 -15.45
N THR A 245 7.77 11.10 -15.35
CA THR A 245 8.25 11.91 -16.47
C THR A 245 9.65 11.54 -16.92
N ASP A 246 10.48 11.15 -15.96
CA ASP A 246 11.86 10.77 -16.16
C ASP A 246 12.32 9.81 -15.06
N LEU A 247 13.18 8.87 -15.44
CA LEU A 247 13.79 7.89 -14.55
C LEU A 247 15.30 8.05 -14.62
N ASN A 248 15.93 8.45 -13.50
CA ASN A 248 17.35 8.83 -13.47
C ASN A 248 17.69 9.90 -14.52
N ALA A 249 16.81 10.90 -14.68
CA ALA A 249 16.90 11.96 -15.70
C ALA A 249 16.78 11.51 -17.17
N LEU A 250 16.45 10.24 -17.44
CA LEU A 250 16.09 9.78 -18.78
C LEU A 250 14.58 9.93 -18.99
N PRO A 251 14.11 10.62 -20.03
CA PRO A 251 12.69 10.88 -20.24
C PRO A 251 11.91 9.59 -20.51
N LEU A 252 10.70 9.52 -19.96
CA LEU A 252 9.70 8.48 -20.24
C LEU A 252 8.45 9.11 -20.86
N ASP A 253 7.74 8.33 -21.66
CA ASP A 253 6.47 8.76 -22.24
C ASP A 253 5.33 8.62 -21.22
N VAL A 254 4.74 9.76 -20.84
CA VAL A 254 3.60 9.82 -19.91
C VAL A 254 2.25 9.66 -20.60
N GLN A 255 2.19 9.78 -21.92
CA GLN A 255 0.94 9.71 -22.68
C GLN A 255 0.22 8.36 -22.50
N PRO A 256 0.91 7.20 -22.55
CA PRO A 256 0.28 5.91 -22.25
C PRO A 256 -0.28 5.82 -20.83
N CYS A 257 0.37 6.45 -19.84
CA CYS A 257 -0.13 6.50 -18.47
C CYS A 257 -1.42 7.34 -18.39
N PHE A 258 -1.47 8.48 -19.08
CA PHE A 258 -2.65 9.34 -19.12
C PHE A 258 -3.85 8.65 -19.78
N GLU A 259 -3.64 8.00 -20.93
CA GLU A 259 -4.67 7.23 -21.63
C GLU A 259 -5.20 6.08 -20.76
N LEU A 260 -4.30 5.39 -20.07
CA LEU A 260 -4.65 4.33 -19.13
C LEU A 260 -5.44 4.88 -17.93
N PHE A 261 -5.03 6.03 -17.37
CA PHE A 261 -5.75 6.68 -16.27
C PHE A 261 -7.20 6.97 -16.64
N GLN A 262 -7.43 7.51 -17.84
CA GLN A 262 -8.77 7.80 -18.36
C GLN A 262 -9.56 6.52 -18.64
N THR A 263 -8.97 5.55 -19.34
CA THR A 263 -9.61 4.29 -19.73
C THR A 263 -10.05 3.48 -18.50
N LEU A 264 -9.21 3.47 -17.45
CA LEU A 264 -9.52 2.79 -16.19
C LEU A 264 -10.34 3.66 -15.22
N GLN A 265 -10.69 4.90 -15.58
CA GLN A 265 -11.45 5.86 -14.76
C GLN A 265 -10.86 6.02 -13.35
N LEU A 266 -9.54 6.21 -13.27
CA LEU A 266 -8.82 6.26 -11.99
C LEU A 266 -9.06 7.55 -11.20
N ASN A 267 -9.84 8.49 -11.72
CA ASN A 267 -10.31 9.67 -11.01
C ASN A 267 -11.33 9.33 -9.89
N GLN A 268 -11.99 8.15 -9.96
CA GLN A 268 -13.00 7.71 -9.00
C GLN A 268 -12.74 6.26 -8.52
N MET A 269 -12.87 6.04 -7.21
CA MET A 269 -12.62 4.74 -6.55
C MET A 269 -13.84 4.14 -5.86
N SER A 270 -15.04 4.63 -6.20
CA SER A 270 -16.28 3.98 -5.81
C SER A 270 -16.31 2.56 -6.40
N GLU A 271 -16.55 1.57 -5.54
CA GLU A 271 -16.97 0.26 -6.01
C GLU A 271 -18.26 0.50 -6.82
N TYR A 272 -18.28 0.12 -8.10
CA TYR A 272 -19.54 -0.14 -8.77
C TYR A 272 -20.20 -1.24 -7.93
N ALA A 273 -21.14 -0.84 -7.08
CA ALA A 273 -21.97 -1.75 -6.30
C ALA A 273 -22.75 -2.68 -7.23
#